data_AF-A0AA49GKL7-F1
#
_entry.id   AF-A0AA49GKL7-F1
#
_cell.length_a   1.000
_cell.length_b   1.000
_cell.length_c   1.000
_cell.angle_alpha   90.00
_cell.angle_beta   90.00
_cell.angle_gamma   90.00
#
_symmetry.space_group_name_H-M   'P 1'
#
loop_
_entity.id
_entity.type
_entity.pdbx_description
1 polymer ?
#
loop_
_entity_poly.entity_id
_entity_poly.type
_entity_poly.pdbx_seq_one_letter_code
_entity_poly.pdbx_strand_id
1 'polypeptide(L)'
;MNVSQLGVHSNLSAYLQRKTRLNNQVAVMCFWIGFIYVFFVYAHYPELAIYPALLFVISALVLALNFVGYLQLARFINSFQMITLATLFHASILQQSEPLLVPFFCTQLAMTMIPWVLYDWREKSTMIISLVICYGLVASQQLLNKAIEVPVDVTFFRESYLTPMTYFCAAFIQVACILWIKAERPQKEEASDDKVLESSQEKVLS
;
A
#
# COMPACT_ATOMS: atom_id res chain seq x y z
N MET A 1 -5.14 23.70 4.61
CA MET A 1 -5.75 22.52 5.26
C MET A 1 -4.79 21.34 5.12
N ASN A 2 -4.47 20.61 6.19
CA ASN A 2 -3.56 19.47 6.10
C ASN A 2 -4.32 18.27 5.50
N VAL A 3 -3.88 17.78 4.32
CA VAL A 3 -4.54 16.68 3.58
C VAL A 3 -4.67 15.41 4.44
N SER A 4 -3.75 15.20 5.40
CA SER A 4 -3.84 14.08 6.35
C SER A 4 -5.09 14.12 7.25
N GLN A 5 -5.72 15.29 7.45
CA GLN A 5 -6.91 15.47 8.29
C GLN A 5 -8.23 15.37 7.51
N LEU A 6 -8.20 15.06 6.21
CA LEU A 6 -9.43 14.88 5.41
C LEU A 6 -10.30 13.76 5.98
N GLY A 7 -11.60 14.02 6.16
CA GLY A 7 -12.55 13.04 6.71
C GLY A 7 -12.40 12.75 8.21
N VAL A 8 -11.51 13.46 8.91
CA VAL A 8 -11.33 13.30 10.36
C VAL A 8 -12.31 14.21 11.09
N HIS A 9 -13.40 13.63 11.59
CA HIS A 9 -14.43 14.33 12.35
C HIS A 9 -14.33 14.02 13.86
N SER A 10 -14.76 14.96 14.70
CA SER A 10 -14.73 14.82 16.17
C SER A 10 -15.67 13.75 16.71
N ASN A 11 -16.68 13.34 15.93
CA ASN A 11 -17.61 12.26 16.28
C ASN A 11 -17.03 10.85 16.02
N LEU A 12 -15.88 10.73 15.35
CA LEU A 12 -15.22 9.45 15.12
C LEU A 12 -14.45 9.00 16.37
N SER A 13 -14.40 7.69 16.60
CA SER A 13 -13.54 7.14 17.65
C SER A 13 -12.07 7.48 17.41
N ALA A 14 -11.28 7.66 18.47
CA ALA A 14 -9.85 7.97 18.36
C ALA A 14 -9.09 6.95 17.50
N TYR A 15 -9.52 5.68 17.53
CA TYR A 15 -9.02 4.62 16.65
C TYR A 15 -9.26 4.93 15.17
N LEU A 16 -10.50 5.23 14.80
CA LEU A 16 -10.87 5.54 13.41
C LEU A 16 -10.22 6.83 12.93
N GLN A 17 -10.08 7.85 13.78
CA GLN A 17 -9.37 9.08 13.44
C GLN A 17 -7.91 8.77 13.07
N ARG A 18 -7.20 7.96 13.87
CA ARG A 18 -5.82 7.56 13.58
C ARG A 18 -5.72 6.77 12.27
N LYS A 19 -6.56 5.74 12.07
CA LYS A 19 -6.54 4.94 10.85
C LYS A 19 -6.94 5.75 9.60
N THR A 20 -7.81 6.74 9.74
CA THR A 20 -8.15 7.66 8.64
C THR A 20 -6.97 8.54 8.25
N ARG A 21 -6.22 9.08 9.23
CA ARG A 21 -5.00 9.85 8.96
C ARG A 21 -3.94 9.02 8.26
N LEU A 22 -3.72 7.79 8.72
CA LEU A 22 -2.80 6.84 8.07
C LEU A 22 -3.24 6.54 6.64
N ASN A 23 -4.53 6.26 6.43
CA ASN A 23 -5.09 6.03 5.10
C ASN A 23 -4.86 7.22 4.16
N ASN A 24 -5.07 8.44 4.64
CA ASN A 24 -4.78 9.66 3.88
C ASN A 24 -3.29 9.79 3.55
N GLN A 25 -2.39 9.48 4.49
CA GLN A 25 -0.95 9.53 4.24
C GLN A 25 -0.52 8.56 3.13
N VAL A 26 -1.00 7.32 3.18
CA VAL A 26 -0.74 6.32 2.13
C VAL A 26 -1.33 6.78 0.79
N ALA A 27 -2.57 7.28 0.79
CA ALA A 27 -3.22 7.77 -0.43
C ALA A 27 -2.48 8.98 -1.04
N VAL A 28 -2.01 9.93 -0.23
CA VAL A 28 -1.20 11.07 -0.69
C VAL A 28 0.14 10.60 -1.26
N MET A 29 0.79 9.63 -0.63
CA MET A 29 2.02 9.03 -1.14
C MET A 29 1.78 8.37 -2.50
N CYS A 30 0.74 7.55 -2.62
CA CYS A 30 0.35 6.91 -3.89
C CYS A 30 -0.05 7.93 -4.97
N PHE A 31 -0.74 9.01 -4.60
CA PHE A 31 -1.09 10.10 -5.50
C PHE A 31 0.16 10.74 -6.12
N TRP A 32 1.14 11.11 -5.29
CA TRP A 32 2.38 11.73 -5.79
C TRP A 32 3.26 10.75 -6.57
N ILE A 33 3.34 9.50 -6.13
CA ILE A 33 4.03 8.45 -6.89
C ILE A 33 3.37 8.32 -8.27
N GLY A 34 2.05 8.15 -8.33
CA GLY A 34 1.31 8.08 -9.59
C GLY A 34 1.57 9.29 -10.48
N PHE A 35 1.42 10.50 -9.93
CA PHE A 35 1.63 11.75 -10.66
C PHE A 35 3.04 11.84 -11.29
N ILE A 36 4.08 11.67 -10.48
CA ILE A 36 5.48 11.78 -10.96
C ILE A 36 5.78 10.66 -11.97
N TYR A 37 5.33 9.44 -11.68
CA TYR A 37 5.62 8.28 -12.51
C TYR A 37 4.87 8.30 -13.84
N VAL A 38 3.72 8.96 -13.94
CA VAL A 38 3.04 9.22 -15.23
C VAL A 38 3.97 9.96 -16.18
N PHE A 39 4.59 11.06 -15.76
CA PHE A 39 5.46 11.83 -16.65
C PHE A 39 6.72 11.06 -17.04
N PHE A 40 7.31 10.35 -16.08
CA PHE A 40 8.49 9.53 -16.34
C PHE A 40 8.20 8.43 -17.36
N VAL A 41 7.12 7.66 -17.14
CA VAL A 41 6.71 6.57 -18.03
C VAL A 41 6.24 7.12 -19.37
N TYR A 42 5.46 8.21 -19.40
CA TYR A 42 4.99 8.80 -20.66
C TYR A 42 6.13 9.23 -21.59
N ALA A 43 7.23 9.73 -21.01
CA ALA A 43 8.41 10.15 -21.79
C ALA A 43 9.18 8.99 -22.45
N HIS A 44 9.09 7.77 -21.91
CA HIS A 44 9.86 6.60 -22.40
C HIS A 44 8.96 5.53 -23.04
N TYR A 45 7.77 5.30 -22.48
CA TYR A 45 6.81 4.25 -22.80
C TYR A 45 5.37 4.76 -22.66
N PRO A 46 4.88 5.59 -23.61
CA PRO A 46 3.57 6.25 -23.50
C PRO A 46 2.41 5.26 -23.33
N GLU A 47 2.50 4.07 -23.91
CA GLU A 47 1.48 3.01 -23.79
C GLU A 47 1.33 2.50 -22.35
N LEU A 48 2.39 2.54 -21.55
CA LEU A 48 2.38 2.10 -20.16
C LEU A 48 1.99 3.22 -19.18
N ALA A 49 1.85 4.46 -19.64
CA ALA A 49 1.55 5.61 -18.77
C ALA A 49 0.15 5.52 -18.13
N ILE A 50 -0.74 4.68 -18.68
CA ILE A 50 -2.08 4.46 -18.14
C ILE A 50 -2.05 3.90 -16.71
N TYR A 51 -1.11 3.02 -16.37
CA TYR A 51 -1.06 2.41 -15.03
C TYR A 51 -0.76 3.42 -13.92
N PRO A 52 0.31 4.24 -13.98
CA PRO A 52 0.53 5.28 -12.98
C PRO A 52 -0.55 6.37 -13.01
N ALA A 53 -1.20 6.62 -14.17
CA ALA A 53 -2.32 7.57 -14.25
C ALA A 53 -3.54 7.05 -13.48
N LEU A 54 -3.84 5.76 -13.60
CA LEU A 54 -4.87 5.13 -12.78
C LEU A 54 -4.51 5.18 -11.29
N LEU A 55 -3.23 5.03 -10.92
CA LEU A 55 -2.81 5.13 -9.51
C LEU A 55 -3.11 6.52 -8.95
N PHE A 56 -2.79 7.55 -9.72
CA PHE A 56 -3.08 8.94 -9.39
C PHE A 56 -4.60 9.16 -9.20
N VAL A 57 -5.41 8.73 -10.17
CA VAL A 57 -6.87 8.90 -10.14
C VAL A 57 -7.52 8.12 -8.98
N ILE A 58 -7.15 6.86 -8.78
CA ILE A 58 -7.71 6.04 -7.69
C ILE A 58 -7.28 6.61 -6.33
N SER A 59 -6.05 7.12 -6.19
CA SER A 59 -5.61 7.76 -4.95
C SER A 59 -6.38 9.05 -4.66
N ALA A 60 -6.69 9.85 -5.68
CA ALA A 60 -7.56 11.01 -5.53
C ALA A 60 -8.99 10.61 -5.12
N LEU A 61 -9.52 9.53 -5.72
CA LEU A 61 -10.81 8.96 -5.35
C LEU A 61 -10.82 8.47 -3.90
N VAL A 62 -9.77 7.82 -3.42
CA VAL A 62 -9.63 7.39 -2.02
C VAL A 62 -9.69 8.60 -1.07
N LEU A 63 -8.99 9.70 -1.40
CA LEU A 63 -9.05 10.93 -0.61
C LEU A 63 -10.47 11.55 -0.62
N ALA A 64 -11.14 11.54 -1.77
CA ALA A 64 -12.52 12.00 -1.89
C ALA A 64 -13.49 11.12 -1.06
N LEU A 65 -13.33 9.80 -1.09
CA LEU A 65 -14.11 8.85 -0.28
C LEU A 65 -13.88 9.07 1.22
N ASN A 66 -12.64 9.34 1.64
CA ASN A 66 -12.37 9.72 3.03
C ASN A 66 -13.08 11.03 3.39
N PHE A 67 -13.03 12.04 2.52
CA PHE A 67 -13.68 13.34 2.75
C PHE A 67 -15.21 13.23 2.95
N VAL A 68 -15.89 12.36 2.19
CA VAL A 68 -17.34 12.16 2.32
C VAL A 68 -17.73 11.14 3.42
N GLY A 69 -16.76 10.54 4.10
CA GLY A 69 -17.00 9.63 5.23
C GLY A 69 -17.08 8.13 4.89
N TYR A 70 -16.81 7.71 3.65
CA TYR A 70 -16.72 6.28 3.29
C TYR A 70 -15.36 5.66 3.67
N LEU A 71 -14.99 5.79 4.95
CA LEU A 71 -13.64 5.49 5.46
C LEU A 71 -13.22 4.04 5.22
N GLN A 72 -14.15 3.08 5.41
CA GLN A 72 -13.85 1.66 5.24
C GLN A 72 -13.64 1.27 3.78
N LEU A 73 -14.47 1.80 2.88
CA LEU A 73 -14.31 1.57 1.44
C LEU A 73 -13.01 2.19 0.92
N ALA A 74 -12.70 3.42 1.37
CA ALA A 74 -11.46 4.10 1.03
C ALA A 74 -10.23 3.29 1.46
N ARG A 75 -10.21 2.78 2.69
CA ARG A 75 -9.12 1.91 3.19
C ARG A 75 -9.04 0.60 2.42
N PHE A 76 -10.18 0.01 2.07
CA PHE A 76 -10.24 -1.22 1.29
C PHE A 76 -9.59 -1.04 -0.08
N ILE A 77 -10.01 -0.03 -0.84
CA ILE A 77 -9.40 0.29 -2.15
C ILE A 77 -7.91 0.59 -2.00
N ASN A 78 -7.54 1.42 -1.01
CA ASN A 78 -6.15 1.82 -0.80
C ASN A 78 -5.23 0.63 -0.44
N SER A 79 -5.78 -0.42 0.16
CA SER A 79 -5.00 -1.58 0.61
C SER A 79 -4.44 -2.44 -0.52
N PHE A 80 -5.03 -2.40 -1.71
CA PHE A 80 -4.57 -3.20 -2.86
C PHE A 80 -4.38 -2.40 -4.15
N GLN A 81 -4.71 -1.10 -4.20
CA GLN A 81 -4.56 -0.31 -5.44
C GLN A 81 -3.12 -0.32 -5.98
N MET A 82 -2.13 -0.21 -5.10
CA MET A 82 -0.73 -0.08 -5.51
C MET A 82 -0.22 -1.40 -6.10
N ILE A 83 -0.50 -2.52 -5.44
CA ILE A 83 -0.12 -3.83 -5.95
C ILE A 83 -0.89 -4.19 -7.22
N THR A 84 -2.17 -3.84 -7.33
CA THR A 84 -2.95 -4.09 -8.56
C THR A 84 -2.30 -3.43 -9.77
N LEU A 85 -1.95 -2.15 -9.65
CA LEU A 85 -1.34 -1.42 -10.74
C LEU A 85 0.11 -1.83 -11.00
N ALA A 86 0.87 -2.19 -9.97
CA ALA A 86 2.20 -2.76 -10.13
C ALA A 86 2.17 -4.14 -10.82
N THR A 87 1.18 -4.97 -10.51
CA THR A 87 0.95 -6.28 -11.16
C THR A 87 0.59 -6.11 -12.62
N LEU A 88 -0.35 -5.21 -12.94
CA LEU A 88 -0.72 -4.92 -14.33
C LEU A 88 0.44 -4.30 -15.12
N PHE A 89 1.17 -3.35 -14.53
CA PHE A 89 2.37 -2.78 -15.15
C PHE A 89 3.42 -3.86 -15.44
N HIS A 90 3.73 -4.70 -14.46
CA HIS A 90 4.69 -5.80 -14.62
C HIS A 90 4.23 -6.84 -15.66
N ALA A 91 2.93 -7.13 -15.73
CA ALA A 91 2.39 -8.02 -16.75
C ALA A 91 2.54 -7.45 -18.16
N SER A 92 2.42 -6.12 -18.29
CA SER A 92 2.46 -5.43 -19.59
C SER A 92 3.87 -5.28 -20.15
N ILE A 93 4.91 -5.37 -19.32
CA ILE A 93 6.32 -5.29 -19.76
C ILE A 93 6.92 -6.64 -20.10
N LEU A 94 6.28 -7.76 -19.73
CA LEU A 94 6.81 -9.10 -19.94
C LEU A 94 6.11 -9.79 -21.10
N GLN A 95 6.90 -10.31 -22.04
CA GLN A 95 6.39 -11.16 -23.12
C GLN A 95 6.19 -12.59 -22.64
N GLN A 96 5.31 -13.35 -23.31
CA GLN A 96 4.87 -14.70 -22.90
C GLN A 96 6.02 -15.71 -22.66
N SER A 97 7.17 -15.54 -23.32
CA SER A 97 8.34 -16.42 -23.23
C SER A 97 9.47 -15.89 -22.33
N GLU A 98 9.32 -14.69 -21.76
CA GLU A 98 10.38 -14.07 -21.01
C GLU A 98 10.40 -14.47 -19.52
N PRO A 99 11.60 -14.61 -18.91
CA PRO A 99 11.69 -14.86 -17.48
C PRO A 99 11.19 -13.66 -16.68
N LEU A 100 10.53 -13.93 -15.55
CA LEU A 100 10.02 -12.88 -14.66
C LEU A 100 11.11 -11.86 -14.27
N LEU A 101 10.74 -10.58 -14.23
CA LEU A 101 11.61 -9.53 -13.71
C LEU A 101 11.55 -9.57 -12.18
N VAL A 102 12.53 -10.26 -11.59
CA VAL A 102 12.65 -10.43 -10.13
C VAL A 102 12.52 -9.11 -9.35
N PRO A 103 13.12 -7.97 -9.76
CA PRO A 103 12.99 -6.72 -9.01
C PRO A 103 11.54 -6.23 -8.89
N PHE A 104 10.75 -6.36 -9.97
CA PHE A 104 9.34 -5.99 -9.98
C PHE A 104 8.53 -6.94 -9.10
N PHE A 105 8.84 -8.23 -9.12
CA PHE A 105 8.22 -9.21 -8.23
C PHE A 105 8.51 -8.92 -6.74
N CYS A 106 9.75 -8.56 -6.40
CA CYS A 106 10.11 -8.12 -5.05
C CYS A 106 9.32 -6.87 -4.62
N THR A 107 9.10 -5.94 -5.55
CA THR A 107 8.29 -4.74 -5.29
C THR A 107 6.83 -5.09 -5.02
N GLN A 108 6.24 -6.00 -5.81
CA GLN A 108 4.88 -6.49 -5.58
C GLN A 108 4.75 -7.17 -4.20
N LEU A 109 5.71 -8.01 -3.82
CA LEU A 109 5.76 -8.62 -2.50
C LEU A 109 5.85 -7.56 -1.39
N ALA A 110 6.67 -6.53 -1.55
CA ALA A 110 6.74 -5.44 -0.57
C ALA A 110 5.41 -4.70 -0.44
N MET A 111 4.67 -4.50 -1.54
CA MET A 111 3.35 -3.87 -1.52
C MET A 111 2.29 -4.70 -0.80
N THR A 112 2.47 -6.03 -0.64
CA THR A 112 1.58 -6.86 0.21
C THR A 112 1.62 -6.47 1.69
N MET A 113 2.56 -5.62 2.11
CA MET A 113 2.61 -5.07 3.46
C MET A 113 1.60 -3.95 3.73
N ILE A 114 1.03 -3.32 2.70
CA ILE A 114 0.13 -2.18 2.86
C ILE A 114 -1.14 -2.54 3.66
N PRO A 115 -1.83 -3.69 3.42
CA PRO A 115 -2.92 -4.12 4.29
C PRO A 115 -2.53 -4.22 5.77
N TRP A 116 -1.32 -4.67 6.10
CA TRP A 116 -0.85 -4.76 7.49
C TRP A 116 -0.65 -3.39 8.14
N VAL A 117 -0.34 -2.36 7.35
CA VAL A 117 -0.27 -0.97 7.82
C VAL A 117 -1.69 -0.43 8.04
N LEU A 118 -2.57 -0.59 7.05
CA LEU A 118 -3.89 0.03 7.05
C LEU A 118 -4.86 -0.60 8.02
N TYR A 119 -4.75 -1.89 8.34
CA TYR A 119 -5.63 -2.61 9.26
C TYR A 119 -4.95 -2.90 10.61
N ASP A 120 -5.78 -3.26 11.58
CA ASP A 120 -5.35 -3.75 12.89
C ASP A 120 -5.98 -5.14 13.08
N TRP A 121 -5.53 -5.88 14.09
CA TRP A 121 -6.05 -7.21 14.43
C TRP A 121 -7.56 -7.21 14.74
N ARG A 122 -8.09 -6.05 15.16
CA ARG A 122 -9.53 -5.82 15.37
C ARG A 122 -10.35 -5.95 14.08
N GLU A 123 -9.73 -5.72 12.92
CA GLU A 123 -10.35 -5.75 11.59
C GLU A 123 -9.80 -6.92 10.75
N LYS A 124 -9.47 -8.04 11.42
CA LYS A 124 -8.83 -9.22 10.80
C LYS A 124 -9.52 -9.70 9.53
N SER A 125 -10.85 -9.67 9.46
CA SER A 125 -11.59 -10.14 8.28
C SER A 125 -11.27 -9.32 7.04
N THR A 126 -11.34 -7.99 7.14
CA THR A 126 -11.03 -7.09 6.02
C THR A 126 -9.55 -7.14 5.66
N MET A 127 -8.67 -7.25 6.67
CA MET A 127 -7.24 -7.44 6.47
C MET A 127 -6.95 -8.72 5.68
N ILE A 128 -7.52 -9.86 6.09
CA ILE A 128 -7.32 -11.15 5.43
C ILE A 128 -7.85 -11.11 3.99
N ILE A 129 -9.04 -10.55 3.76
CA ILE A 129 -9.59 -10.39 2.40
C ILE A 129 -8.64 -9.57 1.53
N SER A 130 -8.13 -8.45 2.05
CA SER A 130 -7.19 -7.58 1.33
C SER A 130 -5.88 -8.32 1.01
N LEU A 131 -5.35 -9.10 1.95
CA LEU A 131 -4.16 -9.91 1.75
C LEU A 131 -4.39 -11.02 0.72
N VAL A 132 -5.53 -11.70 0.75
CA VAL A 132 -5.90 -12.72 -0.25
C VAL A 132 -5.95 -12.11 -1.64
N ILE A 133 -6.50 -10.91 -1.79
CA ILE A 133 -6.47 -10.17 -3.08
C ILE A 133 -5.03 -9.88 -3.49
N CYS A 134 -4.21 -9.34 -2.58
CA CYS A 134 -2.82 -8.99 -2.87
C CYS A 134 -1.99 -10.22 -3.29
N TYR A 135 -2.03 -11.31 -2.52
CA TYR A 135 -1.31 -12.54 -2.87
C TYR A 135 -1.90 -13.26 -4.07
N GLY A 136 -3.22 -13.16 -4.28
CA GLY A 136 -3.88 -13.63 -5.49
C GLY A 136 -3.34 -12.95 -6.74
N LEU A 137 -3.15 -11.62 -6.69
CA LEU A 137 -2.53 -10.86 -7.78
C LEU A 137 -1.09 -11.32 -8.06
N VAL A 138 -0.28 -11.49 -7.02
CA VAL A 138 1.10 -12.01 -7.14
C VAL A 138 1.12 -13.42 -7.75
N ALA A 139 0.24 -14.32 -7.28
CA ALA A 139 0.15 -15.69 -7.79
C ALA A 139 -0.37 -15.72 -9.25
N SER A 140 -1.22 -14.78 -9.63
CA SER A 140 -1.78 -14.67 -10.98
C SER A 140 -0.82 -14.07 -12.01
N GLN A 141 0.38 -13.62 -11.61
CA GLN A 141 1.30 -12.90 -12.50
C GLN A 141 1.57 -13.66 -13.81
N GLN A 142 1.83 -14.97 -13.75
CA GLN A 142 2.08 -15.76 -14.97
C GLN A 142 0.87 -15.83 -15.92
N LEU A 143 -0.35 -15.81 -15.38
CA LEU A 143 -1.57 -15.77 -16.20
C LEU A 143 -1.75 -14.39 -16.83
N LEU A 144 -1.49 -13.32 -16.06
CA LEU A 144 -1.58 -11.95 -16.56
C LEU A 144 -0.54 -11.66 -17.65
N ASN A 145 0.69 -12.15 -17.52
CA ASN A 145 1.73 -12.03 -18.57
C ASN A 145 1.31 -12.68 -19.90
N LYS A 146 0.45 -13.71 -19.87
CA LYS A 146 -0.09 -14.34 -21.09
C LYS A 146 -1.29 -13.61 -21.66
N ALA A 147 -2.00 -12.88 -20.82
CA ALA A 147 -3.24 -12.19 -21.18
C ALA A 147 -2.99 -10.77 -21.68
N ILE A 148 -1.90 -10.14 -21.24
CA ILE A 148 -1.56 -8.74 -21.53
C ILE A 148 -0.24 -8.73 -22.28
N GLU A 149 -0.29 -8.48 -23.58
CA GLU A 149 0.90 -8.30 -24.42
C GLU A 149 0.93 -6.87 -24.94
N VAL A 150 1.91 -6.09 -24.48
CA VAL A 150 2.19 -4.75 -25.00
C VAL A 150 3.57 -4.79 -25.65
N PRO A 151 3.73 -4.33 -26.90
CA PRO A 151 4.98 -4.42 -27.63
C PRO A 151 6.00 -3.39 -27.12
N VAL A 152 6.59 -3.65 -25.96
CA VAL A 152 7.58 -2.79 -25.31
C VAL A 152 8.96 -3.44 -25.38
N ASP A 153 10.00 -2.62 -25.59
CA ASP A 153 11.39 -3.07 -25.48
C ASP A 153 11.75 -3.36 -24.02
N VAL A 154 11.90 -4.65 -23.70
CA VAL A 154 12.17 -5.13 -22.34
C VAL A 154 13.62 -4.91 -21.92
N THR A 155 14.52 -4.64 -22.87
CA THR A 155 15.96 -4.46 -22.62
C THR A 155 16.23 -3.39 -21.58
N PHE A 156 15.49 -2.27 -21.67
CA PHE A 156 15.60 -1.18 -20.72
C PHE A 156 15.22 -1.59 -19.29
N PHE A 157 14.24 -2.46 -19.11
CA PHE A 157 13.83 -2.92 -17.78
C PHE A 157 14.80 -3.95 -17.18
N ARG A 158 15.62 -4.61 -18.00
CA ARG A 158 16.59 -5.62 -17.58
C ARG A 158 17.97 -5.01 -17.30
N GLU A 159 18.48 -4.23 -18.24
CA GLU A 159 19.89 -3.81 -18.28
C GLU A 159 20.14 -2.38 -17.79
N SER A 160 19.08 -1.61 -17.53
CA SER A 160 19.20 -0.22 -17.08
C SER A 160 19.36 -0.08 -15.55
N TYR A 161 19.61 1.15 -15.12
CA TYR A 161 19.61 1.58 -13.71
C TYR A 161 18.26 1.33 -13.00
N LEU A 162 17.20 1.02 -13.74
CA LEU A 162 15.89 0.66 -13.20
C LEU A 162 15.93 -0.59 -12.31
N THR A 163 16.75 -1.59 -12.63
CA THR A 163 16.84 -2.83 -11.84
C THR A 163 17.28 -2.56 -10.39
N PRO A 164 18.45 -1.93 -10.13
CA PRO A 164 18.85 -1.63 -8.76
C PRO A 164 17.92 -0.61 -8.09
N MET A 165 17.39 0.37 -8.82
CA MET A 165 16.42 1.34 -8.28
C MET A 165 15.15 0.63 -7.78
N THR A 166 14.64 -0.34 -8.55
CA THR A 166 13.43 -1.10 -8.20
C THR A 166 13.66 -1.96 -6.96
N TYR A 167 14.83 -2.61 -6.84
CA TYR A 167 15.19 -3.32 -5.61
C TYR A 167 15.25 -2.40 -4.39
N PHE A 168 15.89 -1.23 -4.55
CA PHE A 168 15.96 -0.24 -3.48
C PHE A 168 14.56 0.24 -3.06
N CYS A 169 13.67 0.51 -4.03
CA CYS A 169 12.28 0.86 -3.76
C CYS A 169 11.54 -0.26 -3.01
N ALA A 170 11.70 -1.53 -3.41
CA ALA A 170 11.09 -2.65 -2.72
C ALA A 170 11.54 -2.74 -1.25
N ALA A 171 12.85 -2.66 -1.01
CA ALA A 171 13.42 -2.68 0.33
C ALA A 171 12.94 -1.46 1.16
N PHE A 172 12.91 -0.27 0.55
CA PHE A 172 12.44 0.94 1.20
C PHE A 172 10.97 0.85 1.61
N ILE A 173 10.09 0.40 0.71
CA ILE A 173 8.66 0.18 1.00
C ILE A 173 8.52 -0.80 2.17
N GLN A 174 9.22 -1.92 2.13
CA GLN A 174 9.16 -2.94 3.18
C GLN A 174 9.59 -2.37 4.54
N VAL A 175 10.72 -1.67 4.60
CA VAL A 175 11.24 -1.04 5.83
C VAL A 175 10.27 0.03 6.34
N ALA A 176 9.78 0.91 5.47
CA ALA A 176 8.83 1.96 5.83
C ALA A 176 7.54 1.37 6.42
N CYS A 177 6.99 0.32 5.80
CA CYS A 177 5.81 -0.38 6.33
C CYS A 177 6.09 -1.00 7.71
N ILE A 178 7.25 -1.65 7.91
CA ILE A 178 7.61 -2.23 9.21
C ILE A 178 7.75 -1.14 10.28
N LEU A 179 8.40 -0.02 9.96
CA LEU A 179 8.55 1.10 10.88
C LEU A 179 7.19 1.72 11.23
N TRP A 180 6.29 1.86 10.26
CA TRP A 180 4.92 2.33 10.51
C TRP A 180 4.14 1.37 11.42
N ILE A 181 4.16 0.07 11.14
CA ILE A 181 3.49 -0.95 11.96
C ILE A 181 4.02 -0.88 13.41
N LYS A 182 5.34 -0.71 13.60
CA LYS A 182 5.95 -0.56 14.92
C LYS A 182 5.50 0.73 15.62
N ALA A 183 5.51 1.86 14.91
CA ALA A 183 5.11 3.16 15.45
C ALA A 183 3.62 3.22 15.82
N GLU A 184 2.78 2.41 15.17
CA GLU A 184 1.35 2.35 15.45
C GLU A 184 0.96 1.42 16.62
N ARG A 185 1.87 0.57 17.12
CA ARG A 185 1.58 -0.28 18.27
C ARG A 185 1.25 0.64 19.46
N PRO A 186 0.00 0.63 19.95
CA PRO A 186 -0.38 1.53 21.01
C PRO A 186 0.39 1.15 22.27
N GLN A 187 1.13 2.08 22.87
CA GLN A 187 1.72 1.99 24.23
C GLN A 187 0.66 1.79 25.35
N LYS A 188 -0.58 1.43 25.00
CA LYS A 188 -1.70 1.27 25.93
C LYS A 188 -1.74 -0.09 26.62
N GLU A 189 -1.00 -1.10 26.14
CA GLU A 189 -0.81 -2.33 26.92
C GLU A 189 0.09 -2.04 28.15
N GLU A 190 1.14 -1.23 27.99
CA GLU A 190 1.99 -0.81 29.13
C GLU A 190 1.20 -0.01 30.18
N ALA A 191 0.34 0.93 29.75
CA ALA A 191 -0.46 1.72 30.69
C ALA A 191 -1.63 0.96 31.35
N SER A 192 -2.09 -0.16 30.80
CA SER A 192 -3.08 -1.02 31.48
C SER A 192 -2.41 -2.02 32.41
N ASP A 193 -1.26 -2.56 32.04
CA ASP A 193 -0.49 -3.47 32.91
C ASP A 193 0.09 -2.74 34.12
N ASP A 194 0.59 -1.52 33.96
CA ASP A 194 1.07 -0.71 35.08
C ASP A 194 -0.06 -0.39 36.07
N LYS A 195 -1.27 -0.08 35.58
CA LYS A 195 -2.44 0.14 36.44
C LYS A 195 -2.93 -1.13 37.13
N VAL A 196 -2.83 -2.28 36.47
CA VAL A 196 -3.16 -3.58 37.08
C VAL A 196 -2.13 -3.94 38.15
N LEU A 197 -0.84 -3.67 37.92
CA LEU A 197 0.23 -3.87 38.89
C LEU A 197 0.10 -2.94 40.10
N GLU A 198 -0.18 -1.65 39.90
CA GLU A 198 -0.46 -0.70 40.98
C GLU A 198 -1.67 -1.13 41.82
N SER A 199 -2.78 -1.51 41.19
CA SER A 199 -3.98 -1.99 41.91
C SER A 199 -3.79 -3.33 42.63
N SER A 200 -2.82 -4.14 42.19
CA SER A 200 -2.45 -5.39 42.84
C SER A 200 -1.50 -5.16 44.03
N GLN A 201 -0.62 -4.15 43.95
CA GLN A 201 0.25 -3.75 45.07
C GLN A 201 -0.54 -3.10 46.20
N GLU A 202 -1.53 -2.25 45.91
CA GLU A 202 -2.41 -1.68 46.94
C GLU A 202 -3.15 -2.74 47.75
N LYS A 203 -3.59 -3.84 47.11
CA LYS A 203 -4.31 -4.94 47.79
C LYS A 203 -3.44 -5.80 48.70
N VAL A 204 -2.12 -5.82 48.51
CA VAL A 204 -1.19 -6.60 49.35
C VAL A 204 -0.80 -5.82 50.61
N LEU A 205 -0.88 -4.48 50.55
CA LEU A 205 -0.51 -3.59 51.65
C LEU A 205 -1.68 -3.24 52.59
N SER A 206 -2.91 -3.62 52.23
CA SER A 206 -4.13 -3.46 53.04
C SER A 206 -4.48 -4.74 53.80
#